data_AF-A0A9R1Q6Z4-F1
#
_entry.id   AF-A0A9R1Q6Z4-F1
#
_cell.length_a   1.000
_cell.length_b   1.000
_cell.length_c   1.000
_cell.angle_alpha   90.00
_cell.angle_beta   90.00
_cell.angle_gamma   90.00
#
_symmetry.space_group_name_H-M   'P 1'
#
loop_
_entity.id
_entity.type
_entity.pdbx_description
1 polymer ?
#
loop_
_entity_poly.entity_id
_entity_poly.type
_entity_poly.pdbx_seq_one_letter_code
_entity_poly.pdbx_strand_id
1 'polypeptide(L)'
;MYRSAVTTGGDASNEIEYLMPVDTRMSYMVWLHFAEIDAGVRAPGQRVFDVMLAGRNVTRIDIFKQVGGFTAFKWTYIVENLTSSTMSVRLVPVVGRPILCGLENYAMVPLETRTVPHQAAAMKALKDSLKIPARMGWNGDPCAPRTWDAWEGVTCHPGNKGLVITQLDLASQGLKGFITDEISHLTDLVSLNLSSNSLTGSLPPGLGQPSLATLDLSSNQFTGSIPGTIGSSKLQTVLLNSNALDGQVPEKLYSVGVHGGVIDLSGNKGLCGVPTLPACALFWEKGGLNKTGKIALGASFGLLLLVILIVVYIVCIRRGPYDYDFEFPQDLTSISAISAKRNRYQRAKSVMLAEMDAHNTDGFYTNGNGSTR
;
A
#
# COMPACT_ATOMS: atom_id res chain seq x y z
N MET A 1 31.70 19.48 -12.68
CA MET A 1 32.85 20.34 -12.33
C MET A 1 33.97 20.04 -13.32
N TYR A 2 34.16 20.87 -14.35
CA TYR A 2 35.36 20.76 -15.20
C TYR A 2 36.53 21.33 -14.42
N ARG A 3 37.58 20.53 -14.17
CA ARG A 3 38.81 21.01 -13.56
C ARG A 3 39.87 21.16 -14.64
N SER A 4 40.50 22.32 -14.68
CA SER A 4 41.58 22.60 -15.61
C SER A 4 42.82 21.79 -15.21
N ALA A 5 43.44 21.14 -16.19
CA ALA A 5 44.71 20.46 -15.98
C ALA A 5 45.81 21.48 -15.68
N VAL A 6 46.79 21.09 -14.88
CA VAL A 6 48.02 21.86 -14.72
C VAL A 6 49.08 21.17 -15.56
N THR A 7 49.69 21.90 -16.50
CA THR A 7 50.89 21.42 -17.19
C THR A 7 52.07 21.58 -16.25
N THR A 8 52.58 20.47 -15.71
CA THR A 8 53.71 20.46 -14.79
C THR A 8 54.98 20.14 -15.56
N GLY A 9 55.85 21.15 -15.72
CA GLY A 9 57.14 20.99 -16.41
C GLY A 9 57.64 22.27 -17.06
N GLY A 10 58.85 22.70 -16.71
CA GLY A 10 59.55 23.75 -17.46
C GLY A 10 59.96 23.21 -18.83
N ASP A 11 59.47 23.83 -19.91
CA ASP A 11 59.79 23.73 -21.34
C ASP A 11 60.08 22.37 -22.02
N ALA A 12 60.20 21.25 -21.30
CA ALA A 12 60.65 19.97 -21.85
C ALA A 12 59.70 18.78 -21.62
N SER A 13 58.93 18.72 -20.52
CA SER A 13 58.18 17.48 -20.20
C SER A 13 56.74 17.41 -20.72
N ASN A 14 56.06 18.52 -21.07
CA ASN A 14 54.69 18.53 -21.63
C ASN A 14 53.71 17.53 -20.96
N GLU A 15 53.87 17.32 -19.65
CA GLU A 15 53.03 16.40 -18.88
C GLU A 15 51.71 17.10 -18.53
N ILE A 16 50.63 16.33 -18.54
CA ILE A 16 49.33 16.80 -18.08
C ILE A 16 49.04 16.15 -16.74
N GLU A 17 48.87 16.96 -15.69
CA GLU A 17 48.52 16.48 -14.35
C GLU A 17 47.18 17.05 -13.86
N TYR A 18 46.34 16.15 -13.36
CA TYR A 18 45.10 16.48 -12.67
C TYR A 18 45.19 16.07 -11.21
N LEU A 19 44.92 17.01 -10.32
CA LEU A 19 44.86 16.77 -8.87
C LEU A 19 43.39 16.75 -8.43
N MET A 20 42.97 15.62 -7.88
CA MET A 20 41.59 15.39 -7.44
C MET A 20 41.53 15.09 -5.95
N PRO A 21 40.64 15.76 -5.18
CA PRO A 21 40.38 15.38 -3.81
C PRO A 21 39.69 14.01 -3.79
N VAL A 22 40.15 13.15 -2.91
CA VAL A 22 39.67 11.78 -2.71
C VAL A 22 39.59 11.50 -1.20
N ASP A 23 38.65 10.65 -0.79
CA ASP A 23 38.64 10.06 0.54
C ASP A 23 39.49 8.79 0.51
N THR A 24 40.53 8.74 1.34
CA THR A 24 41.46 7.61 1.42
C THR A 24 40.78 6.29 1.81
N ARG A 25 39.57 6.36 2.38
CA ARG A 25 38.77 5.19 2.78
C ARG A 25 37.92 4.61 1.64
N MET A 26 37.86 5.28 0.49
CA MET A 26 37.08 4.85 -0.66
C MET A 26 37.98 4.36 -1.78
N SER A 27 37.50 3.37 -2.52
CA SER A 27 38.06 3.02 -3.83
C SER A 27 37.42 3.90 -4.90
N TYR A 28 38.16 4.23 -5.95
CA TYR A 28 37.66 5.08 -7.03
C TYR A 28 37.83 4.38 -8.37
N MET A 29 36.78 4.40 -9.18
CA MET A 29 36.86 4.04 -10.58
C MET A 29 37.19 5.29 -11.40
N VAL A 30 38.33 5.25 -12.09
CA VAL A 30 38.71 6.25 -13.09
C VAL A 30 38.23 5.78 -14.45
N TRP A 31 37.47 6.63 -15.13
CA TRP A 31 37.06 6.50 -16.52
C TRP A 31 37.78 7.54 -17.35
N LEU A 32 38.55 7.09 -18.34
CA LEU A 32 39.18 7.95 -19.34
C LEU A 32 38.51 7.69 -20.69
N HIS A 33 38.03 8.75 -21.32
CA HIS A 33 37.52 8.73 -22.68
C HIS A 33 38.49 9.50 -23.55
N PHE A 34 39.13 8.78 -24.46
CA PHE A 34 40.07 9.31 -25.45
C PHE A 34 39.44 9.28 -26.84
N ALA A 35 39.95 10.11 -27.74
CA ALA A 35 39.59 10.04 -29.15
C ALA A 35 40.78 10.52 -30.00
N GLU A 36 41.09 9.80 -31.07
CA GLU A 36 42.17 10.23 -31.97
C GLU A 36 41.61 11.16 -33.05
N ILE A 37 41.54 12.45 -32.73
CA ILE A 37 41.00 13.48 -33.62
C ILE A 37 42.10 14.36 -34.24
N ASP A 38 43.36 14.15 -33.88
CA ASP A 38 44.48 14.90 -34.46
C ASP A 38 44.77 14.37 -35.87
N ALA A 39 44.53 15.22 -36.88
CA ALA A 39 44.80 14.89 -38.29
C ALA A 39 46.30 14.66 -38.59
N GLY A 40 47.19 15.05 -37.66
CA GLY A 40 48.61 14.76 -37.69
C GLY A 40 48.97 13.31 -37.33
N VAL A 41 48.09 12.59 -36.62
CA VAL A 41 48.30 11.19 -36.22
C VAL A 41 47.63 10.26 -37.25
N ARG A 42 48.46 9.53 -38.00
CA ARG A 42 48.04 8.68 -39.13
C ARG A 42 48.49 7.22 -39.01
N ALA A 43 49.33 6.92 -38.04
CA ALA A 43 49.84 5.56 -37.82
C ALA A 43 50.06 5.29 -36.32
N PRO A 44 50.04 4.01 -35.92
CA PRO A 44 50.45 3.60 -34.57
C PRO A 44 51.85 4.13 -34.21
N GLY A 45 52.07 4.44 -32.94
CA GLY A 45 53.35 4.88 -32.40
C GLY A 45 53.64 6.38 -32.53
N GLN A 46 52.75 7.16 -33.13
CA GLN A 46 52.93 8.62 -33.28
C GLN A 46 52.45 9.42 -32.07
N ARG A 47 51.47 8.91 -31.32
CA ARG A 47 50.98 9.49 -30.07
C ARG A 47 50.83 8.39 -29.03
N VAL A 48 51.80 8.32 -28.13
CA VAL A 48 51.89 7.31 -27.07
C VAL A 48 52.20 8.00 -25.76
N PHE A 49 51.41 7.71 -24.73
CA PHE A 49 51.61 8.25 -23.40
C PHE A 49 51.33 7.20 -22.32
N ASP A 50 52.00 7.34 -21.20
CA ASP A 50 51.79 6.53 -20.01
C ASP A 50 50.75 7.20 -19.11
N VAL A 51 49.78 6.41 -18.65
CA VAL A 51 48.77 6.83 -17.69
C VAL A 51 49.26 6.47 -16.30
N MET A 52 49.60 7.49 -15.52
CA MET A 52 49.96 7.33 -14.11
C MET A 52 48.77 7.71 -13.22
N LEU A 53 48.40 6.81 -12.31
CA LEU A 53 47.36 7.04 -11.30
C LEU A 53 47.97 6.92 -9.91
N ALA A 54 47.77 7.92 -9.06
CA ALA A 54 48.33 7.98 -7.71
C ALA A 54 49.85 7.69 -7.66
N GLY A 55 50.59 8.16 -8.66
CA GLY A 55 52.04 7.96 -8.78
C GLY A 55 52.50 6.59 -9.31
N ARG A 56 51.58 5.66 -9.62
CA ARG A 56 51.91 4.36 -10.23
C ARG A 56 51.63 4.39 -11.74
N ASN A 57 52.54 3.83 -12.54
CA ASN A 57 52.28 3.62 -13.97
C ASN A 57 51.30 2.45 -14.12
N VAL A 58 50.12 2.72 -14.66
CA VAL A 58 49.05 1.73 -14.76
C VAL A 58 48.98 1.11 -16.15
N THR A 59 49.13 1.94 -17.19
CA THR A 59 49.04 1.47 -18.56
C THR A 59 49.72 2.44 -19.54
N ARG A 60 50.17 1.90 -20.67
CA ARG A 60 50.65 2.66 -21.81
C ARG A 60 49.60 2.63 -22.90
N ILE A 61 49.17 3.80 -23.38
CA ILE A 61 48.09 3.91 -24.36
C ILE A 61 48.64 4.51 -25.66
N ASP A 62 48.31 3.83 -26.77
CA ASP A 62 48.41 4.32 -28.14
C ASP A 62 47.00 4.28 -28.72
N ILE A 63 46.35 5.44 -28.82
CA ILE A 63 44.92 5.51 -29.18
C ILE A 63 44.73 5.06 -30.63
N PHE A 64 45.58 5.53 -31.55
CA PHE A 64 45.52 5.15 -32.96
C PHE A 64 45.67 3.64 -33.16
N LYS A 65 46.53 2.98 -32.37
CA LYS A 65 46.65 1.51 -32.40
C LYS A 65 45.40 0.78 -31.93
N GLN A 66 44.68 1.32 -30.94
CA GLN A 66 43.51 0.68 -30.35
C GLN A 66 42.26 0.82 -31.22
N VAL A 67 42.03 2.03 -31.75
CA VAL A 67 40.75 2.37 -32.40
C VAL A 67 40.91 3.01 -33.78
N GLY A 68 42.14 3.33 -34.22
CA GLY A 68 42.41 4.07 -35.46
C GLY A 68 42.20 5.57 -35.30
N GLY A 69 41.79 6.25 -36.38
CA GLY A 69 41.45 7.68 -36.37
C GLY A 69 39.96 7.95 -36.26
N PHE A 70 39.59 9.09 -35.67
CA PHE A 70 38.23 9.62 -35.52
C PHE A 70 37.26 8.73 -34.72
N THR A 71 37.79 7.85 -33.87
CA THR A 71 37.04 6.91 -33.05
C THR A 71 37.33 7.12 -31.57
N ALA A 72 36.32 6.89 -30.73
CA ALA A 72 36.44 7.03 -29.28
C ALA A 72 36.97 5.74 -28.65
N PHE A 73 37.95 5.87 -27.77
CA PHE A 73 38.50 4.80 -26.95
C PHE A 73 38.16 5.05 -25.49
N LYS A 74 37.55 4.07 -24.83
CA LYS A 74 37.22 4.15 -23.41
C LYS A 74 38.10 3.19 -22.61
N TRP A 75 38.68 3.71 -21.53
CA TRP A 75 39.48 2.91 -20.61
C TRP A 75 39.07 3.17 -19.17
N THR A 76 39.08 2.11 -18.36
CA THR A 76 38.55 2.14 -16.99
C THR A 76 39.50 1.43 -16.05
N TYR A 77 39.77 2.01 -14.88
CA TYR A 77 40.64 1.40 -13.88
C TYR A 77 40.20 1.73 -12.46
N ILE A 78 40.33 0.77 -11.56
CA ILE A 78 39.95 0.89 -10.16
C ILE A 78 41.20 1.16 -9.34
N VAL A 79 41.20 2.27 -8.61
CA VAL A 79 42.24 2.65 -7.67
C VAL A 79 41.75 2.38 -6.26
N GLU A 80 42.52 1.56 -5.54
CA GLU A 80 42.26 1.14 -4.16
C GLU A 80 43.43 1.55 -3.27
N ASN A 81 43.23 1.54 -1.95
CA ASN A 81 44.26 1.81 -0.94
C ASN A 81 44.98 3.16 -1.13
N LEU A 82 44.20 4.23 -1.28
CA LEU A 82 44.72 5.58 -1.40
C LEU A 82 45.33 6.04 -0.07
N THR A 83 46.57 6.53 -0.10
CA THR A 83 47.30 7.02 1.08
C THR A 83 47.20 8.53 1.27
N SER A 84 46.79 9.27 0.23
CA SER A 84 46.70 10.72 0.21
C SER A 84 45.28 11.18 -0.06
N SER A 85 44.88 12.30 0.53
CA SER A 85 43.59 12.98 0.28
C SER A 85 43.53 13.63 -1.11
N THR A 86 44.63 13.61 -1.87
CA THR A 86 44.69 14.04 -3.25
C THR A 86 45.24 12.93 -4.14
N MET A 87 44.47 12.53 -5.14
CA MET A 87 44.87 11.60 -6.19
C MET A 87 45.34 12.36 -7.42
N SER A 88 46.56 12.07 -7.89
CA SER A 88 47.06 12.57 -9.16
C SER A 88 46.72 11.63 -10.31
N VAL A 89 46.26 12.20 -11.42
CA VAL A 89 46.12 11.53 -12.71
C VAL A 89 47.05 12.24 -13.67
N ARG A 90 48.14 11.58 -14.07
CA ARG A 90 49.12 12.13 -15.00
C ARG A 90 49.13 11.39 -16.32
N LEU A 91 49.23 12.14 -17.40
CA LEU A 91 49.52 11.64 -18.73
C LEU A 91 50.94 12.06 -19.10
N VAL A 92 51.85 11.09 -19.15
CA VAL A 92 53.27 11.32 -19.40
C VAL A 92 53.58 10.97 -20.86
N PRO A 93 54.06 11.92 -21.70
CA PRO A 93 54.40 11.64 -23.09
C PRO A 93 55.53 10.60 -23.19
N VAL A 94 55.36 9.61 -24.06
CA VAL A 94 56.43 8.71 -24.50
C VAL A 94 56.85 9.08 -25.92
N VAL A 95 55.86 9.27 -26.81
CA VAL A 95 56.05 9.77 -28.18
C VAL A 95 54.90 10.72 -28.51
N GLY A 96 55.21 11.91 -29.01
CA GLY A 96 54.20 12.94 -29.24
C GLY A 96 53.67 13.55 -27.94
N ARG A 97 52.87 14.62 -28.04
CA ARG A 97 52.30 15.29 -26.86
C ARG A 97 50.94 14.68 -26.52
N PRO A 98 50.63 14.42 -25.24
CA PRO A 98 49.26 14.17 -24.83
C PRO A 98 48.48 15.47 -25.02
N ILE A 99 47.64 15.53 -26.03
CA ILE A 99 46.68 16.62 -26.22
C ILE A 99 45.37 16.12 -25.64
N LEU A 100 44.75 16.86 -24.73
CA LEU A 100 43.37 16.61 -24.32
C LEU A 100 42.49 17.66 -24.98
N CYS A 101 41.64 17.24 -25.91
CA CYS A 101 40.65 18.10 -26.56
C CYS A 101 39.34 18.13 -25.76
N GLY A 102 38.42 19.05 -26.07
CA GLY A 102 37.14 19.16 -25.35
C GLY A 102 36.22 17.91 -25.42
N LEU A 103 36.53 16.97 -26.32
CA LEU A 103 35.84 15.68 -26.44
C LEU A 103 36.46 14.58 -25.58
N GLU A 104 37.71 14.73 -25.16
CA GLU A 104 38.39 13.78 -24.29
C GLU A 104 38.12 14.18 -22.83
N ASN A 105 37.43 13.32 -22.11
CA ASN A 105 36.98 13.60 -20.76
C ASN A 105 37.37 12.47 -19.83
N TYR A 106 37.72 12.84 -18.60
CA TYR A 106 37.88 11.90 -17.52
C TYR A 106 36.72 12.05 -16.52
N ALA A 107 36.29 10.93 -15.95
CA ALA A 107 35.36 10.88 -14.85
C ALA A 107 35.96 10.02 -13.75
N MET A 108 35.89 10.48 -12.51
CA MET A 108 36.27 9.68 -11.35
C MET A 108 35.01 9.48 -10.51
N VAL A 109 34.66 8.23 -10.26
CA VAL A 109 33.45 7.85 -9.53
C VAL A 109 33.89 7.04 -8.32
N PRO A 110 33.50 7.40 -7.08
CA PRO A 110 33.75 6.54 -5.93
C PRO A 110 33.01 5.21 -6.14
N LEU A 111 33.73 4.11 -5.95
CA LEU A 111 33.14 2.78 -5.84
C LEU A 111 32.58 2.65 -4.42
N GLU A 112 31.43 3.26 -4.20
CA GLU A 112 30.73 3.12 -2.94
C GLU A 112 30.24 1.67 -2.78
N THR A 113 30.35 1.17 -1.55
CA THR A 113 29.74 -0.10 -1.16
C THR A 113 28.22 0.04 -1.35
N ARG A 114 27.63 -0.78 -2.24
CA ARG A 114 26.19 -0.72 -2.53
C ARG A 114 25.36 -1.35 -1.44
N THR A 115 24.06 -1.06 -1.44
CA THR A 115 23.11 -1.80 -0.60
C THR A 115 23.13 -3.27 -0.98
N VAL A 116 23.00 -4.14 0.01
CA VAL A 116 22.88 -5.59 -0.25
C VAL A 116 21.68 -5.85 -1.19
N PRO A 117 21.84 -6.63 -2.29
CA PRO A 117 20.85 -6.67 -3.37
C PRO A 117 19.42 -7.02 -2.96
N HIS A 118 19.25 -7.96 -2.03
CA HIS A 118 17.92 -8.36 -1.56
C HIS A 118 17.25 -7.27 -0.70
N GLN A 119 18.02 -6.52 0.10
CA GLN A 119 17.48 -5.38 0.85
C GLN A 119 17.10 -4.23 -0.09
N ALA A 120 17.90 -3.99 -1.14
CA ALA A 120 17.56 -3.00 -2.16
C ALA A 120 16.25 -3.35 -2.91
N ALA A 121 16.07 -4.62 -3.25
CA ALA A 121 14.83 -5.11 -3.86
C ALA A 121 13.62 -4.95 -2.91
N ALA A 122 13.78 -5.31 -1.65
CA ALA A 122 12.75 -5.15 -0.62
C ALA A 122 12.34 -3.68 -0.42
N MET A 123 13.31 -2.78 -0.39
CA MET A 123 13.07 -1.33 -0.30
C MET A 123 12.32 -0.79 -1.51
N LYS A 124 12.59 -1.31 -2.71
CA LYS A 124 11.82 -0.97 -3.91
C LYS A 124 10.36 -1.42 -3.78
N ALA A 125 10.12 -2.63 -3.30
CA ALA A 125 8.76 -3.12 -3.04
C ALA A 125 8.04 -2.30 -1.97
N LEU A 126 8.74 -1.92 -0.89
CA LEU A 126 8.22 -1.04 0.16
C LEU A 126 7.90 0.37 -0.35
N LYS A 127 8.75 0.93 -1.21
CA LYS A 127 8.50 2.22 -1.87
C LYS A 127 7.15 2.22 -2.57
N ASP A 128 6.90 1.17 -3.35
CA ASP A 128 5.69 1.01 -4.14
C ASP A 128 4.47 0.73 -3.22
N SER A 129 4.62 -0.13 -2.21
CA SER A 129 3.51 -0.50 -1.31
C SER A 129 3.08 0.63 -0.37
N LEU A 130 4.04 1.41 0.14
CA LEU A 130 3.79 2.56 1.02
C LEU A 130 3.34 3.82 0.26
N LYS A 131 3.40 3.79 -1.09
CA LYS A 131 3.12 4.93 -1.97
C LYS A 131 3.97 6.14 -1.59
N ILE A 132 5.28 5.91 -1.47
CA ILE A 132 6.22 6.94 -1.07
C ILE A 132 6.16 8.12 -2.06
N PRO A 133 5.90 9.35 -1.59
CA PRO A 133 5.81 10.51 -2.45
C PRO A 133 7.18 10.89 -3.00
N ALA A 134 7.22 11.33 -4.26
CA ALA A 134 8.47 11.66 -4.96
C ALA A 134 9.35 12.69 -4.23
N ARG A 135 8.76 13.54 -3.38
CA ARG A 135 9.47 14.56 -2.58
C ARG A 135 10.51 13.98 -1.61
N MET A 136 10.39 12.71 -1.20
CA MET A 136 11.32 12.07 -0.26
C MET A 136 12.65 11.63 -0.90
N GLY A 137 12.82 11.80 -2.21
CA GLY A 137 14.10 11.49 -2.86
C GLY A 137 14.47 10.00 -2.87
N TRP A 138 13.51 9.08 -2.76
CA TRP A 138 13.76 7.63 -2.85
C TRP A 138 14.07 7.20 -4.29
N ASN A 139 15.24 7.59 -4.82
CA ASN A 139 15.70 7.24 -6.17
C ASN A 139 17.03 6.47 -6.10
N GLY A 140 17.29 5.61 -7.08
CA GLY A 140 18.56 4.86 -7.11
C GLY A 140 18.69 3.79 -6.01
N ASP A 141 19.86 3.73 -5.39
CA ASP A 141 20.20 2.73 -4.36
C ASP A 141 19.87 3.29 -2.96
N PRO A 142 19.20 2.53 -2.07
CA PRO A 142 18.71 3.07 -0.80
C PRO A 142 19.78 3.64 0.14
N CYS A 143 20.99 3.08 0.09
CA CYS A 143 22.08 3.45 0.98
C CYS A 143 23.26 4.13 0.28
N ALA A 144 23.23 4.23 -1.05
CA ALA A 144 24.34 4.78 -1.83
C ALA A 144 23.85 5.70 -2.96
N PRO A 145 24.46 6.87 -3.16
CA PRO A 145 25.59 7.41 -2.42
C PRO A 145 25.25 7.99 -1.05
N ARG A 146 26.08 7.73 -0.04
CA ARG A 146 25.87 8.19 1.36
C ARG A 146 25.92 9.71 1.54
N THR A 147 26.42 10.44 0.55
CA THR A 147 26.75 11.87 0.68
C THR A 147 25.75 12.81 0.03
N TRP A 148 24.94 12.36 -0.94
CA TRP A 148 24.06 13.27 -1.69
C TRP A 148 22.73 12.66 -2.19
N ASP A 149 22.53 11.35 -2.09
CA ASP A 149 21.29 10.67 -2.55
C ASP A 149 20.81 9.63 -1.53
N ALA A 150 21.00 9.92 -0.24
CA ALA A 150 20.50 9.05 0.82
C ALA A 150 18.96 9.18 0.89
N TRP A 151 18.26 8.05 0.84
CA TRP A 151 16.81 8.03 0.96
C TRP A 151 16.38 8.62 2.30
N GLU A 152 15.46 9.59 2.26
CA GLU A 152 14.95 10.23 3.47
C GLU A 152 14.32 9.19 4.39
N GLY A 153 14.69 9.24 5.68
CA GLY A 153 14.21 8.30 6.69
C GLY A 153 14.91 6.93 6.71
N VAL A 154 15.87 6.66 5.82
CA VAL A 154 16.61 5.38 5.78
C VAL A 154 17.99 5.55 6.41
N THR A 155 18.31 4.72 7.40
CA THR A 155 19.66 4.69 8.00
C THR A 155 20.34 3.35 7.72
N CYS A 156 21.53 3.44 7.11
CA CYS A 156 22.32 2.28 6.72
C CYS A 156 23.67 2.21 7.44
N HIS A 157 24.12 0.99 7.71
CA HIS A 157 25.43 0.71 8.30
C HIS A 157 26.27 -0.19 7.40
N PRO A 158 27.61 -0.11 7.48
CA PRO A 158 28.49 -1.06 6.79
C PRO A 158 28.31 -2.47 7.37
N GLY A 159 27.92 -3.42 6.53
CA GLY A 159 27.92 -4.86 6.83
C GLY A 159 29.03 -5.59 6.08
N ASN A 160 29.16 -6.90 6.32
CA ASN A 160 30.23 -7.72 5.73
C ASN A 160 30.16 -7.84 4.19
N LYS A 161 28.96 -7.74 3.61
CA LYS A 161 28.71 -7.97 2.16
C LYS A 161 28.26 -6.71 1.41
N GLY A 162 28.13 -5.58 2.09
CA GLY A 162 27.51 -4.37 1.54
C GLY A 162 26.98 -3.44 2.63
N LEU A 163 26.34 -2.36 2.21
CA LEU A 163 25.54 -1.55 3.13
C LEU A 163 24.25 -2.28 3.48
N VAL A 164 23.93 -2.32 4.76
CA VAL A 164 22.71 -2.91 5.30
C VAL A 164 21.83 -1.84 5.91
N ILE A 165 20.53 -2.01 5.79
CA ILE A 165 19.51 -1.10 6.31
C ILE A 165 19.19 -1.51 7.73
N THR A 166 19.33 -0.55 8.63
CA THR A 166 19.22 -0.80 10.08
C THR A 166 18.07 -0.03 10.70
N GLN A 167 17.68 1.11 10.14
CA GLN A 167 16.56 1.89 10.65
C GLN A 167 15.77 2.48 9.50
N LEU A 168 14.44 2.48 9.66
CA LEU A 168 13.50 3.15 8.78
C LEU A 168 12.58 4.02 9.63
N ASP A 169 12.70 5.34 9.49
CA ASP A 169 11.84 6.33 10.17
C ASP A 169 11.09 7.18 9.15
N LEU A 170 9.80 6.88 9.01
CA LEU A 170 8.86 7.57 8.13
C LEU A 170 7.65 8.06 8.91
N ALA A 171 7.85 8.43 10.18
CA ALA A 171 6.78 8.96 11.02
C ALA A 171 6.20 10.26 10.42
N SER A 172 4.87 10.41 10.54
CA SER A 172 4.17 11.66 10.18
C SER A 172 4.34 12.12 8.73
N GLN A 173 4.49 11.18 7.79
CA GLN A 173 4.73 11.49 6.37
C GLN A 173 3.46 11.50 5.49
N GLY A 174 2.30 11.19 6.07
CA GLY A 174 1.03 11.13 5.37
C GLY A 174 0.93 9.98 4.37
N LEU A 175 1.63 8.86 4.62
CA LEU A 175 1.63 7.67 3.77
C LEU A 175 0.26 6.97 3.78
N LYS A 176 -0.16 6.40 2.64
CA LYS A 176 -1.53 5.85 2.39
C LYS A 176 -1.54 4.45 1.78
N GLY A 177 -0.48 3.69 2.05
CA GLY A 177 -0.25 2.35 1.52
C GLY A 177 -0.47 1.24 2.54
N PHE A 178 0.27 0.15 2.37
CA PHE A 178 0.35 -0.97 3.30
C PHE A 178 1.80 -1.49 3.40
N ILE A 179 2.10 -2.27 4.43
CA ILE A 179 3.40 -2.90 4.60
C ILE A 179 3.41 -4.22 3.82
N THR A 180 4.30 -4.35 2.84
CA THR A 180 4.49 -5.59 2.08
C THR A 180 5.30 -6.63 2.89
N ASP A 181 5.09 -7.92 2.63
CA ASP A 181 5.82 -9.02 3.30
C ASP A 181 7.31 -9.08 2.89
N GLU A 182 7.68 -8.40 1.81
CA GLU A 182 9.08 -8.19 1.38
C GLU A 182 9.93 -7.51 2.46
N ILE A 183 9.30 -6.85 3.45
CA ILE A 183 10.01 -6.31 4.62
C ILE A 183 10.83 -7.38 5.35
N SER A 184 10.43 -8.66 5.24
CA SER A 184 11.16 -9.83 5.78
C SER A 184 12.60 -9.94 5.29
N HIS A 185 12.94 -9.36 4.14
CA HIS A 185 14.29 -9.34 3.60
C HIS A 185 15.22 -8.29 4.23
N LEU A 186 14.69 -7.34 5.01
CA LEU A 186 15.48 -6.36 5.76
C LEU A 186 16.08 -6.97 7.03
N THR A 187 16.85 -8.06 6.91
CA THR A 187 17.27 -8.92 8.04
C THR A 187 18.07 -8.21 9.13
N ASP A 188 18.61 -7.03 8.86
CA ASP A 188 19.41 -6.23 9.78
C ASP A 188 18.64 -5.03 10.37
N LEU A 189 17.33 -4.95 10.13
CA LEU A 189 16.48 -3.86 10.61
C LEU A 189 16.30 -3.94 12.13
N VAL A 190 16.77 -2.90 12.82
CA VAL A 190 16.73 -2.76 14.28
C VAL A 190 15.56 -1.88 14.72
N SER A 191 15.23 -0.85 13.94
CA SER A 191 14.18 0.11 14.26
C SER A 191 13.28 0.39 13.06
N LEU A 192 11.96 0.25 13.24
CA LEU A 192 10.95 0.61 12.25
C LEU A 192 9.94 1.56 12.87
N ASN A 193 9.89 2.78 12.37
CA ASN A 193 8.91 3.80 12.76
C ASN A 193 8.09 4.22 11.53
N LEU A 194 6.81 3.83 11.52
CA LEU A 194 5.81 4.24 10.52
C LEU A 194 4.63 4.96 11.18
N SER A 195 4.83 5.48 12.39
CA SER A 195 3.76 6.07 13.20
C SER A 195 3.13 7.30 12.56
N SER A 196 1.90 7.60 12.97
CA SER A 196 1.19 8.82 12.56
C SER A 196 1.05 8.97 11.03
N ASN A 197 0.72 7.87 10.36
CA ASN A 197 0.43 7.85 8.93
C ASN A 197 -1.03 7.43 8.70
N SER A 198 -1.40 7.20 7.43
CA SER A 198 -2.71 6.66 7.04
C SER A 198 -2.55 5.29 6.39
N LEU A 199 -1.64 4.47 6.92
CA LEU A 199 -1.38 3.12 6.41
C LEU A 199 -2.54 2.19 6.79
N THR A 200 -2.84 1.26 5.89
CA THR A 200 -3.98 0.34 5.96
C THR A 200 -3.51 -1.10 5.73
N GLY A 201 -4.44 -2.06 5.84
CA GLY A 201 -4.18 -3.48 5.60
C GLY A 201 -3.74 -4.23 6.85
N SER A 202 -3.45 -5.52 6.68
CA SER A 202 -2.98 -6.38 7.76
C SER A 202 -1.46 -6.30 7.94
N LEU A 203 -1.00 -6.48 9.18
CA LEU A 203 0.42 -6.61 9.47
C LEU A 203 0.98 -7.90 8.84
N PRO A 204 2.00 -7.83 7.97
CA PRO A 204 2.59 -9.01 7.37
C PRO A 204 3.39 -9.84 8.39
N PRO A 205 3.39 -11.18 8.29
CA PRO A 205 4.19 -12.04 9.16
C PRO A 205 5.69 -11.70 9.14
N GLY A 206 6.21 -11.21 8.00
CA GLY A 206 7.59 -10.79 7.80
C GLY A 206 8.08 -9.65 8.71
N LEU A 207 7.20 -8.95 9.43
CA LEU A 207 7.57 -7.92 10.42
C LEU A 207 8.31 -8.47 11.65
N GLY A 208 8.15 -9.76 11.96
CA GLY A 208 8.75 -10.40 13.13
C GLY A 208 10.22 -10.76 12.97
N GLN A 209 11.06 -9.82 12.52
CA GLN A 209 12.47 -10.09 12.26
C GLN A 209 13.28 -10.22 13.56
N PRO A 210 14.25 -11.15 13.62
CA PRO A 210 14.99 -11.44 14.85
C PRO A 210 15.86 -10.26 15.35
N SER A 211 16.24 -9.36 14.46
CA SER A 211 17.05 -8.16 14.72
C SER A 211 16.24 -6.96 15.20
N LEU A 212 14.91 -6.97 14.99
CA LEU A 212 14.05 -5.82 15.28
C LEU A 212 13.89 -5.65 16.79
N ALA A 213 14.24 -4.45 17.27
CA ALA A 213 14.18 -4.05 18.68
C ALA A 213 13.07 -3.01 18.92
N THR A 214 12.82 -2.13 17.96
CA THR A 214 11.81 -1.07 18.07
C THR A 214 10.85 -1.15 16.89
N LEU A 215 9.55 -1.28 17.20
CA LEU A 215 8.48 -1.26 16.23
C LEU A 215 7.42 -0.24 16.66
N ASP A 216 7.29 0.84 15.90
CA ASP A 216 6.25 1.84 16.10
C ASP A 216 5.38 1.96 14.84
N LEU A 217 4.15 1.44 14.94
CA LEU A 217 3.10 1.51 13.94
C LEU A 217 1.89 2.29 14.46
N SER A 218 2.06 3.06 15.55
CA SER A 218 0.99 3.76 16.23
C SER A 218 0.30 4.79 15.34
N SER A 219 -0.96 5.09 15.65
CA SER A 219 -1.74 6.13 14.95
C SER A 219 -1.81 5.90 13.43
N ASN A 220 -2.27 4.73 13.03
CA ASN A 220 -2.50 4.32 11.65
C ASN A 220 -3.91 3.69 11.52
N GLN A 221 -4.19 3.03 10.41
CA GLN A 221 -5.47 2.36 10.13
C GLN A 221 -5.26 0.87 9.82
N PHE A 222 -4.27 0.23 10.46
CA PHE A 222 -4.03 -1.21 10.32
C PHE A 222 -5.20 -2.02 10.87
N THR A 223 -5.52 -3.12 10.20
CA THR A 223 -6.66 -4.00 10.50
C THR A 223 -6.22 -5.46 10.61
N GLY A 224 -7.06 -6.33 11.16
CA GLY A 224 -6.74 -7.76 11.27
C GLY A 224 -5.93 -8.09 12.53
N SER A 225 -5.55 -9.37 12.65
CA SER A 225 -4.82 -9.88 13.80
C SER A 225 -3.34 -9.56 13.79
N ILE A 226 -2.75 -9.40 14.97
CA ILE A 226 -1.31 -9.26 15.15
C ILE A 226 -0.65 -10.64 14.87
N PRO A 227 0.28 -10.74 13.89
CA PRO A 227 0.97 -12.00 13.60
C PRO A 227 1.78 -12.48 14.80
N GLY A 228 1.70 -13.77 15.11
CA GLY A 228 2.50 -14.39 16.19
C GLY A 228 4.02 -14.33 15.98
N THR A 229 4.48 -14.06 14.75
CA THR A 229 5.89 -13.85 14.40
C THR A 229 6.46 -12.60 15.06
N ILE A 230 5.67 -11.53 15.24
CA ILE A 230 6.07 -10.30 15.93
C ILE A 230 6.40 -10.59 17.41
N GLY A 231 5.76 -11.57 18.02
CA GLY A 231 6.13 -12.01 19.37
C GLY A 231 7.43 -12.83 19.45
N SER A 232 8.00 -13.25 18.31
CA SER A 232 9.22 -14.08 18.28
C SER A 232 10.51 -13.27 18.07
N SER A 233 10.39 -11.98 17.76
CA SER A 233 11.51 -11.04 17.64
C SER A 233 11.97 -10.52 19.01
N LYS A 234 13.22 -10.06 19.09
CA LYS A 234 13.81 -9.48 20.31
C LYS A 234 13.35 -8.03 20.54
N LEU A 235 12.05 -7.79 20.41
CA LEU A 235 11.47 -6.46 20.57
C LEU A 235 11.60 -5.99 22.01
N GLN A 236 11.95 -4.71 22.14
CA GLN A 236 11.98 -3.97 23.40
C GLN A 236 10.85 -2.94 23.44
N THR A 237 10.48 -2.37 22.30
CA THR A 237 9.41 -1.38 22.19
C THR A 237 8.46 -1.76 21.07
N VAL A 238 7.17 -1.89 21.41
CA VAL A 238 6.09 -2.24 20.48
C VAL A 238 4.92 -1.29 20.68
N LEU A 239 4.76 -0.33 19.77
CA LEU A 239 3.67 0.64 19.79
C LEU A 239 2.74 0.35 18.62
N LEU A 240 1.57 -0.23 18.92
CA LEU A 240 0.53 -0.55 17.94
C LEU A 240 -0.78 0.19 18.26
N ASN A 241 -0.74 1.13 19.20
CA ASN A 241 -1.89 1.87 19.67
C ASN A 241 -2.54 2.74 18.58
N SER A 242 -3.81 3.07 18.78
CA SER A 242 -4.58 3.90 17.86
C SER A 242 -4.61 3.35 16.43
N ASN A 243 -4.95 2.07 16.29
CA ASN A 243 -5.21 1.38 15.03
C ASN A 243 -6.59 0.70 15.07
N ALA A 244 -6.92 -0.10 14.05
CA ALA A 244 -8.14 -0.90 13.96
C ALA A 244 -7.84 -2.41 14.01
N LEU A 245 -6.80 -2.82 14.74
CA LEU A 245 -6.42 -4.23 14.89
C LEU A 245 -7.48 -5.00 15.69
N ASP A 246 -7.62 -6.28 15.39
CA ASP A 246 -8.63 -7.15 15.99
C ASP A 246 -8.13 -8.56 16.31
N GLY A 247 -8.93 -9.31 17.08
CA GLY A 247 -8.64 -10.68 17.45
C GLY A 247 -7.72 -10.83 18.67
N GLN A 248 -7.29 -12.07 18.90
CA GLN A 248 -6.50 -12.42 20.08
C GLN A 248 -5.05 -11.94 19.94
N VAL A 249 -4.55 -11.24 20.95
CA VAL A 249 -3.14 -10.85 21.02
C VAL A 249 -2.27 -12.10 21.26
N PRO A 250 -1.23 -12.36 20.44
CA PRO A 250 -0.35 -13.50 20.64
C PRO A 250 0.35 -13.46 22.00
N GLU A 251 0.32 -14.56 22.76
CA GLU A 251 0.93 -14.64 24.10
C GLU A 251 2.42 -14.24 24.10
N LYS A 252 3.14 -14.64 23.06
CA LYS A 252 4.57 -14.29 22.88
C LYS A 252 4.80 -12.78 22.83
N LEU A 253 3.85 -12.01 22.29
CA LEU A 253 4.01 -10.55 22.22
C LEU A 253 4.01 -9.92 23.61
N TYR A 254 3.20 -10.44 24.53
CA TYR A 254 3.14 -9.96 25.91
C TYR A 254 4.45 -10.22 26.69
N SER A 255 5.25 -11.21 26.28
CA SER A 255 6.56 -11.48 26.90
C SER A 255 7.51 -10.27 26.84
N VAL A 256 7.36 -9.38 25.84
CA VAL A 256 8.15 -8.16 25.72
C VAL A 256 7.99 -7.27 26.98
N GLY A 257 6.76 -7.11 27.48
CA GLY A 257 6.48 -6.34 28.69
C GLY A 257 7.02 -7.00 29.95
N VAL A 258 7.01 -8.34 29.99
CA VAL A 258 7.57 -9.11 31.12
C VAL A 258 9.10 -8.95 31.20
N HIS A 259 9.77 -8.78 30.07
CA HIS A 259 11.22 -8.57 30.00
C HIS A 259 11.65 -7.09 30.17
N GLY A 260 10.76 -6.22 30.64
CA GLY A 260 11.05 -4.80 30.88
C GLY A 260 10.95 -3.92 29.63
N GLY A 261 10.40 -4.44 28.55
CA GLY A 261 10.05 -3.67 27.35
C GLY A 261 8.74 -2.90 27.49
N VAL A 262 8.44 -2.08 26.50
CA VAL A 262 7.23 -1.26 26.41
C VAL A 262 6.31 -1.83 25.34
N ILE A 263 5.05 -2.07 25.70
CA ILE A 263 3.99 -2.46 24.77
C ILE A 263 2.81 -1.53 24.96
N ASP A 264 2.35 -0.88 23.89
CA ASP A 264 1.08 -0.15 23.87
C ASP A 264 0.17 -0.67 22.76
N LEU A 265 -0.99 -1.20 23.16
CA LEU A 265 -2.04 -1.72 22.28
C LEU A 265 -3.34 -0.91 22.38
N SER A 266 -3.32 0.19 23.14
CA SER A 266 -4.51 1.00 23.44
C SER A 266 -5.18 1.55 22.17
N GLY A 267 -6.47 1.87 22.23
CA GLY A 267 -7.19 2.39 21.07
C GLY A 267 -7.53 1.38 19.97
N ASN A 268 -7.14 0.10 20.09
CA ASN A 268 -7.60 -0.98 19.22
C ASN A 268 -8.81 -1.70 19.82
N LYS A 269 -10.02 -1.33 19.40
CA LYS A 269 -11.28 -1.85 19.99
C LYS A 269 -11.52 -3.35 19.77
N GLY A 270 -10.92 -3.94 18.75
CA GLY A 270 -11.13 -5.33 18.37
C GLY A 270 -10.19 -6.34 19.05
N LEU A 271 -9.15 -5.87 19.75
CA LEU A 271 -8.17 -6.75 20.39
C LEU A 271 -8.69 -7.33 21.71
N CYS A 272 -8.28 -8.57 22.00
CA CYS A 272 -8.65 -9.29 23.22
C CYS A 272 -7.55 -10.25 23.71
N GLY A 273 -7.66 -10.75 24.94
CA GLY A 273 -6.93 -11.93 25.43
C GLY A 273 -5.73 -11.69 26.35
N VAL A 274 -5.18 -10.48 26.45
CA VAL A 274 -4.13 -10.13 27.43
C VAL A 274 -4.71 -9.46 28.67
N PRO A 275 -4.04 -9.44 29.84
CA PRO A 275 -4.60 -8.89 31.08
C PRO A 275 -5.07 -7.43 30.99
N THR A 276 -4.50 -6.65 30.07
CA THR A 276 -4.85 -5.25 29.82
C THR A 276 -6.04 -5.07 28.87
N LEU A 277 -6.57 -6.15 28.29
CA LEU A 277 -7.65 -6.15 27.31
C LEU A 277 -8.81 -7.07 27.76
N PRO A 278 -10.02 -6.89 27.21
CA PRO A 278 -11.13 -7.78 27.50
C PRO A 278 -10.82 -9.23 27.10
N ALA A 279 -11.45 -10.18 27.80
CA ALA A 279 -11.38 -11.59 27.43
C ALA A 279 -11.99 -11.80 26.03
N CYS A 280 -11.36 -12.65 25.22
CA CYS A 280 -11.90 -12.99 23.90
C CYS A 280 -13.22 -13.77 24.06
N ALA A 281 -14.20 -13.47 23.20
CA ALA A 281 -15.45 -14.22 23.17
C ALA A 281 -15.16 -15.70 22.83
N LEU A 282 -15.61 -16.61 23.70
CA LEU A 282 -15.32 -18.06 23.72
C LEU A 282 -15.61 -18.84 22.41
N PHE A 283 -16.20 -18.20 21.40
CA PHE A 283 -16.68 -18.83 20.16
C PHE A 283 -15.97 -18.36 18.88
N TRP A 284 -14.98 -17.47 18.96
CA TRP A 284 -14.28 -16.91 17.80
C TRP A 284 -12.81 -17.32 17.77
N GLU A 285 -12.52 -18.45 17.11
CA GLU A 285 -11.14 -18.86 16.79
C GLU A 285 -10.91 -18.68 15.28
N LYS A 286 -9.75 -18.10 14.91
CA LYS A 286 -9.28 -17.95 13.52
C LYS A 286 -10.28 -17.25 12.57
N GLY A 287 -10.88 -16.14 13.02
CA GLY A 287 -11.73 -15.31 12.16
C GLY A 287 -13.10 -15.92 11.82
N GLY A 288 -13.55 -16.94 12.55
CA GLY A 288 -14.88 -17.53 12.35
C GLY A 288 -15.47 -18.18 13.60
N LEU A 289 -16.77 -18.47 13.53
CA LEU A 289 -17.50 -19.15 14.61
C LEU A 289 -16.99 -20.59 14.76
N ASN A 290 -16.54 -20.97 15.95
CA ASN A 290 -16.07 -22.33 16.26
C ASN A 290 -17.19 -23.36 15.99
N LYS A 291 -16.87 -24.65 15.78
CA LYS A 291 -17.86 -25.75 15.58
C LYS A 291 -18.95 -25.71 16.66
N THR A 292 -18.57 -25.49 17.91
CA THR A 292 -19.50 -25.35 19.04
C THR A 292 -20.43 -24.15 18.88
N GLY A 293 -19.91 -23.01 18.43
CA GLY A 293 -20.72 -21.81 18.15
C GLY A 293 -21.68 -22.01 16.97
N LYS A 294 -21.25 -22.71 15.91
CA LYS A 294 -22.12 -23.07 14.77
C LYS A 294 -23.26 -24.00 15.20
N ILE A 295 -22.96 -24.97 16.06
CA ILE A 295 -23.96 -25.88 16.64
C ILE A 295 -24.93 -25.10 17.54
N ALA A 296 -24.43 -24.18 18.37
CA ALA A 296 -25.26 -23.36 19.24
C ALA A 296 -26.21 -22.43 18.45
N LEU A 297 -25.74 -21.83 17.35
CA LEU A 297 -26.59 -21.02 16.47
C LEU A 297 -27.69 -21.87 15.80
N GLY A 298 -27.31 -23.06 15.31
CA GLY A 298 -28.25 -24.01 14.71
C GLY A 298 -29.30 -24.53 15.71
N ALA A 299 -28.88 -24.85 16.94
CA ALA A 299 -29.76 -25.26 18.02
C ALA A 299 -30.72 -24.14 18.42
N SER A 300 -30.26 -22.89 18.46
CA SER A 300 -31.08 -21.71 18.77
C SER A 300 -32.14 -21.47 17.70
N PHE A 301 -31.78 -21.56 16.42
CA PHE A 301 -32.74 -21.49 15.31
C PHE A 301 -33.74 -22.64 15.33
N GLY A 302 -33.29 -23.86 15.61
CA GLY A 302 -34.16 -25.03 15.75
C GLY A 302 -35.16 -24.88 16.89
N LEU A 303 -34.72 -24.37 18.05
CA LEU A 303 -35.57 -24.12 19.20
C LEU A 303 -36.62 -23.03 18.91
N LEU A 304 -36.22 -21.97 18.22
CA LEU A 304 -37.12 -20.87 17.84
C LEU A 304 -38.17 -21.34 16.81
N LEU A 305 -37.77 -22.16 15.85
CA LEU A 305 -38.69 -22.77 14.87
C LEU A 305 -39.67 -23.75 15.55
N LEU A 306 -39.20 -24.52 16.53
CA LEU A 306 -40.05 -25.41 17.33
C LEU A 306 -41.07 -24.62 18.15
N VAL A 307 -40.67 -23.51 18.77
CA VAL A 307 -41.58 -22.61 19.49
C VAL A 307 -42.61 -22.00 18.54
N ILE A 308 -42.22 -21.56 17.34
CA ILE A 308 -43.16 -21.07 16.33
C ILE A 308 -44.16 -22.16 15.92
N LEU A 309 -43.70 -23.39 15.69
CA LEU A 309 -44.57 -24.51 15.35
C LEU A 309 -45.53 -24.85 16.50
N ILE A 310 -45.09 -24.78 17.75
CA ILE A 310 -45.95 -24.96 18.92
C ILE A 310 -46.98 -23.85 19.02
N VAL A 311 -46.60 -22.59 18.77
CA VAL A 311 -47.55 -21.46 18.75
C VAL A 311 -48.57 -21.65 17.64
N VAL A 312 -48.14 -22.01 16.43
CA VAL A 312 -49.04 -22.31 15.31
C VAL A 312 -49.96 -23.48 15.65
N TYR A 313 -49.43 -24.55 16.23
CA TYR A 313 -50.20 -25.71 16.69
C TYR A 313 -51.25 -25.31 17.74
N ILE A 314 -50.87 -24.50 18.73
CA ILE A 314 -51.78 -23.98 19.76
C ILE A 314 -52.83 -23.05 19.12
N VAL A 315 -52.47 -22.18 18.18
CA VAL A 315 -53.42 -21.30 17.48
C VAL A 315 -54.37 -22.12 16.60
N CYS A 316 -53.89 -23.15 15.93
CA CYS A 316 -54.71 -24.01 15.06
C CYS A 316 -55.59 -25.00 15.84
N ILE A 317 -55.20 -25.42 17.06
CA ILE A 317 -55.97 -26.40 17.86
C ILE A 317 -56.80 -25.74 18.95
N ARG A 318 -56.37 -24.60 19.52
CA ARG A 318 -57.29 -23.75 20.29
C ARG A 318 -58.31 -23.06 19.40
N ARG A 319 -58.09 -23.03 18.08
CA ARG A 319 -59.15 -22.84 17.08
C ARG A 319 -59.73 -24.18 16.63
N GLY A 320 -60.40 -24.86 17.53
CA GLY A 320 -61.36 -25.90 17.15
C GLY A 320 -62.45 -26.00 18.20
N PRO A 321 -63.71 -26.33 17.87
CA PRO A 321 -64.45 -26.19 16.63
C PRO A 321 -65.84 -25.58 16.94
N TYR A 322 -66.00 -24.25 16.95
CA TYR A 322 -67.32 -23.61 17.08
C TYR A 322 -67.34 -22.29 16.31
N ASP A 323 -67.57 -22.38 15.01
CA ASP A 323 -68.53 -21.55 14.25
C ASP A 323 -68.45 -21.95 12.76
N TYR A 324 -69.10 -23.06 12.42
CA TYR A 324 -69.61 -23.23 11.06
C TYR A 324 -71.06 -23.65 11.20
N ASP A 325 -71.91 -22.70 11.59
CA ASP A 325 -73.35 -22.80 11.36
C ASP A 325 -73.60 -22.81 9.85
N PHE A 326 -73.50 -23.99 9.28
CA PHE A 326 -74.07 -24.31 7.97
C PHE A 326 -75.35 -25.12 8.20
N GLU A 327 -76.32 -24.52 8.90
CA GLU A 327 -77.70 -24.99 8.85
C GLU A 327 -78.50 -24.21 7.80
N PHE A 328 -79.03 -25.03 6.88
CA PHE A 328 -79.92 -24.76 5.78
C PHE A 328 -81.03 -23.73 6.05
N PRO A 329 -81.35 -22.84 5.09
CA PRO A 329 -82.61 -22.10 5.13
C PRO A 329 -83.76 -23.03 4.66
N GLN A 330 -84.23 -23.90 5.53
CA GLN A 330 -85.59 -24.45 5.44
C GLN A 330 -86.53 -23.42 6.08
N ASP A 331 -87.00 -22.46 5.28
CA ASP A 331 -88.36 -21.90 5.39
C ASP A 331 -88.58 -20.82 4.32
N LEU A 332 -88.65 -21.29 3.08
CA LEU A 332 -89.33 -20.63 1.96
C LEU A 332 -90.85 -20.92 1.97
N THR A 333 -91.47 -21.01 3.15
CA THR A 333 -92.90 -21.39 3.29
C THR A 333 -93.71 -20.47 4.22
N SER A 334 -93.25 -19.25 4.50
CA SER A 334 -94.14 -18.22 5.04
C SER A 334 -94.68 -17.32 3.92
N ILE A 335 -95.91 -17.62 3.51
CA ILE A 335 -96.73 -16.86 2.53
C ILE A 335 -96.90 -15.36 2.92
N SER A 336 -96.59 -14.99 4.16
CA SER A 336 -96.65 -13.62 4.68
C SER A 336 -95.49 -12.71 4.22
N ALA A 337 -94.27 -13.23 4.02
CA ALA A 337 -93.12 -12.40 3.63
C ALA A 337 -93.11 -12.09 2.11
N ILE A 338 -93.60 -13.02 1.29
CA ILE A 338 -93.70 -12.85 -0.16
C ILE A 338 -94.89 -11.94 -0.54
N SER A 339 -96.00 -11.99 0.19
CA SER A 339 -97.16 -11.10 -0.03
C SER A 339 -96.83 -9.64 0.32
N ALA A 340 -96.04 -9.39 1.36
CA ALA A 340 -95.63 -8.03 1.76
C ALA A 340 -94.68 -7.36 0.74
N LYS A 341 -93.83 -8.13 0.03
CA LYS A 341 -92.99 -7.61 -1.06
C LYS A 341 -93.77 -7.47 -2.38
N ARG A 342 -94.70 -8.39 -2.68
CA ARG A 342 -95.56 -8.32 -3.89
C ARG A 342 -96.51 -7.11 -3.84
N ASN A 343 -97.05 -6.76 -2.67
CA ASN A 343 -97.91 -5.58 -2.51
C ASN A 343 -97.19 -4.24 -2.72
N ARG A 344 -95.90 -4.14 -2.35
CA ARG A 344 -95.11 -2.92 -2.61
C ARG A 344 -94.80 -2.74 -4.08
N TYR A 345 -94.51 -3.83 -4.79
CA TYR A 345 -94.26 -3.78 -6.24
C TYR A 345 -95.53 -3.44 -7.04
N GLN A 346 -96.69 -3.99 -6.66
CA GLN A 346 -97.96 -3.66 -7.32
C GLN A 346 -98.38 -2.20 -7.07
N ARG A 347 -98.18 -1.66 -5.85
CA ARG A 347 -98.41 -0.22 -5.58
C ARG A 347 -97.47 0.69 -6.37
N ALA A 348 -96.18 0.35 -6.45
CA ALA A 348 -95.23 1.13 -7.26
C ALA A 348 -95.59 1.11 -8.75
N LYS A 349 -96.05 -0.05 -9.26
CA LYS A 349 -96.50 -0.19 -10.64
C LYS A 349 -97.80 0.59 -10.93
N SER A 350 -98.77 0.61 -10.01
CA SER A 350 -100.00 1.38 -10.20
C SER A 350 -99.77 2.89 -10.13
N VAL A 351 -98.82 3.35 -9.29
CA VAL A 351 -98.44 4.77 -9.24
C VAL A 351 -97.77 5.18 -10.56
N MET A 352 -96.81 4.41 -11.07
CA MET A 352 -96.19 4.72 -12.37
C MET A 352 -97.17 4.68 -13.55
N LEU A 353 -98.16 3.78 -13.54
CA LEU A 353 -99.17 3.73 -14.61
C LEU A 353 -100.10 4.96 -14.54
N ALA A 354 -100.51 5.38 -13.34
CA ALA A 354 -101.33 6.59 -13.16
C ALA A 354 -100.56 7.87 -13.53
N GLU A 355 -99.25 7.90 -13.31
CA GLU A 355 -98.37 9.02 -13.69
C GLU A 355 -98.11 9.06 -15.21
N MET A 356 -98.06 7.88 -15.87
CA MET A 356 -98.04 7.80 -17.34
C MET A 356 -99.37 8.22 -18.00
N ASP A 357 -100.52 7.91 -17.39
CA ASP A 357 -101.84 8.32 -17.91
C ASP A 357 -102.12 9.82 -17.66
N ALA A 358 -101.57 10.40 -16.58
CA ALA A 358 -101.65 11.84 -16.28
C ALA A 358 -100.80 12.70 -17.25
N HIS A 359 -99.68 12.18 -17.75
CA HIS A 359 -98.85 12.89 -18.74
C HIS A 359 -99.39 12.82 -20.18
N ASN A 360 -100.42 12.01 -20.45
CA ASN A 360 -101.06 11.91 -21.76
C ASN A 360 -102.38 12.73 -21.87
N THR A 361 -102.76 13.48 -20.82
CA THR A 361 -104.01 14.26 -20.78
C THR A 361 -103.86 15.75 -20.51
N ASP A 362 -102.64 16.29 -20.31
CA ASP A 362 -102.38 17.73 -20.14
C ASP A 362 -101.68 18.35 -21.36
N GLY A 363 -102.36 18.24 -22.49
CA GLY A 363 -102.03 18.95 -23.71
C GLY A 363 -103.27 19.55 -24.36
N PHE A 364 -104.00 20.45 -23.67
CA PHE A 364 -104.74 21.56 -24.30
C PHE A 364 -105.25 22.54 -23.23
N TYR A 365 -105.09 23.85 -23.55
CA TYR A 365 -105.57 25.07 -22.88
C TYR A 365 -104.59 25.85 -21.98
N THR A 366 -103.94 26.84 -22.60
CA THR A 366 -103.54 28.09 -21.95
C THR A 366 -104.32 29.28 -22.55
N ASN A 367 -104.79 30.12 -21.63
CA ASN A 367 -104.98 31.57 -21.66
C ASN A 367 -105.88 32.29 -22.68
N GLY A 368 -106.63 33.24 -22.12
CA GLY A 368 -107.42 34.24 -22.83
C GLY A 368 -106.75 35.62 -22.93
N ASN A 369 -107.63 36.59 -23.18
CA ASN A 369 -107.43 38.01 -23.54
C ASN A 369 -106.84 38.24 -24.94
N GLY A 370 -107.38 39.07 -25.83
CA GLY A 370 -108.35 40.17 -25.69
C GLY A 370 -107.72 41.47 -26.26
N SER A 371 -108.48 42.17 -27.13
CA SER A 371 -108.25 43.55 -27.65
C SER A 371 -107.20 43.72 -28.76
N THR A 372 -107.38 44.47 -29.85
CA THR A 372 -108.31 45.55 -30.24
C THR A 372 -108.35 45.70 -31.76
N ARG A 373 -109.50 46.17 -32.29
CA ARG A 373 -109.71 46.93 -33.55
C ARG A 373 -109.31 46.35 -34.90
#